data_AF-A0A1Q5REP4-F1
#
_entry.id   AF-A0A1Q5REP4-F1
#
_cell.length_a   1.000
_cell.length_b   1.000
_cell.length_c   1.000
_cell.angle_alpha   90.00
_cell.angle_beta   90.00
_cell.angle_gamma   90.00
#
_symmetry.space_group_name_H-M   'P 1'
#
loop_
_entity.id
_entity.type
_entity.pdbx_description
1 polymer ?
#
loop_
_entity_poly.entity_id
_entity_poly.type
_entity_poly.pdbx_seq_one_letter_code
_entity_poly.pdbx_strand_id
1 'polypeptide(L)' 'ELPSITYCEDAYSCAQGADALVVVTEWVQFRALDLDRLKSVMSQPIVVDLRNIYRPEDMRAAGFTYESVGRSPEA' A
#
# COMPACT_ATOMS: atom_id res chain seq x y z
N GLU A 1 -1.37 10.76 -21.61
CA GLU A 1 -0.94 10.96 -20.21
C GLU A 1 -1.62 12.20 -19.65
N LEU A 2 -1.91 12.23 -18.35
CA LEU A 2 -2.55 13.36 -17.69
C LEU A 2 -1.48 14.28 -17.07
N PRO A 3 -1.59 15.62 -17.18
CA PRO A 3 -0.50 16.58 -16.92
C PRO A 3 -0.08 16.75 -15.45
N SER A 4 -0.49 15.86 -14.54
CA SER A 4 -0.07 15.87 -13.14
C SER A 4 0.00 14.47 -12.54
N ILE A 5 0.07 13.45 -13.40
CA ILE A 5 0.17 12.05 -13.00
C ILE A 5 1.52 11.52 -13.49
N THR A 6 2.33 11.08 -12.54
CA THR A 6 3.53 10.30 -12.84
C THR A 6 3.15 8.84 -12.91
N TYR A 7 3.26 8.25 -14.10
CA TYR A 7 3.15 6.81 -14.26
C TYR A 7 4.47 6.15 -13.88
N CYS A 8 4.39 5.02 -13.20
CA CYS A 8 5.53 4.27 -12.72
C CYS A 8 5.53 2.86 -13.34
N GLU A 9 6.70 2.26 -13.47
CA GLU A 9 6.84 0.92 -14.09
C GLU A 9 6.38 -0.20 -13.16
N ASP A 10 6.47 0.01 -11.85
CA ASP A 10 6.07 -0.97 -10.84
C ASP A 10 5.54 -0.32 -9.55
N ALA A 11 5.08 -1.16 -8.61
CA ALA A 11 4.55 -0.69 -7.33
C ALA A 11 5.61 -0.03 -6.42
N TYR A 12 6.87 -0.44 -6.51
CA TYR A 12 7.93 0.06 -5.64
C TYR A 12 8.40 1.45 -6.07
N SER A 13 8.58 1.67 -7.37
CA SER A 13 8.84 2.98 -7.95
C SER A 13 7.70 3.96 -7.70
N CYS A 14 6.45 3.48 -7.78
CA CYS A 14 5.25 4.26 -7.40
C CYS A 14 5.26 4.70 -5.93
N ALA A 15 5.77 3.84 -5.04
CA ALA A 15 5.81 4.11 -3.60
C ALA A 15 7.02 4.96 -3.15
N GLN A 16 7.99 5.22 -4.04
CA GLN A 16 9.23 5.91 -3.69
C GLN A 16 8.96 7.33 -3.17
N GLY A 17 9.30 7.57 -1.90
CA GLY A 17 9.10 8.85 -1.21
C GLY A 17 7.63 9.18 -0.92
N ALA A 18 6.70 8.26 -1.19
CA ALA A 18 5.28 8.49 -0.93
C ALA A 18 4.97 8.48 0.57
N ASP A 19 4.09 9.39 1.01
CA ASP A 19 3.55 9.36 2.38
C ASP A 19 2.49 8.28 2.55
N ALA A 20 1.77 7.91 1.48
CA ALA A 20 0.77 6.86 1.50
C ALA A 20 0.68 6.14 0.16
N LEU A 21 0.38 4.84 0.22
CA LEU A 21 0.05 4.00 -0.93
C LEU A 21 -1.43 3.62 -0.88
N VAL A 22 -2.13 3.75 -2.01
CA VAL A 22 -3.56 3.41 -2.12
C VAL A 22 -3.76 2.27 -3.10
N VAL A 23 -4.36 1.16 -2.65
CA VAL A 23 -4.73 0.02 -3.51
C VAL A 23 -6.15 0.22 -4.02
N VAL A 24 -6.28 0.50 -5.33
CA VAL A 24 -7.58 0.75 -5.97
C VAL A 24 -8.08 -0.45 -6.79
N THR A 25 -7.17 -1.33 -7.22
CA THR A 25 -7.49 -2.54 -7.99
C THR A 25 -6.77 -3.75 -7.42
N GLU A 26 -7.44 -4.90 -7.39
CA GLU A 26 -7.03 -6.11 -6.66
C GLU A 26 -6.11 -7.07 -7.44
N TRP A 27 -5.27 -6.52 -8.32
CA TRP A 27 -4.38 -7.31 -9.17
C TRP A 27 -3.48 -8.23 -8.33
N VAL A 28 -3.27 -9.45 -8.82
CA VAL A 28 -2.49 -10.49 -8.12
C VAL A 28 -1.08 -10.00 -7.76
N GLN A 29 -0.47 -9.18 -8.62
CA GLN A 29 0.85 -8.58 -8.40
C GLN A 29 0.95 -7.75 -7.12
N PHE A 30 -0.17 -7.20 -6.63
CA PHE A 30 -0.20 -6.41 -5.39
C PHE A 30 -0.43 -7.27 -4.15
N ARG A 31 -0.78 -8.56 -4.28
CA ARG A 31 -1.06 -9.44 -3.12
C ARG A 31 0.21 -10.03 -2.50
N ALA A 32 1.32 -9.98 -3.22
CA ALA A 32 2.58 -10.62 -2.84
C ALA A 32 3.75 -9.63 -2.94
N LEU A 33 3.51 -8.35 -2.64
CA LEU A 33 4.60 -7.39 -2.53
C LEU A 33 5.49 -7.75 -1.34
N ASP A 34 6.78 -7.53 -1.51
CA ASP A 34 7.74 -7.53 -0.42
C ASP A 34 7.47 -6.29 0.44
N LEU A 35 6.85 -6.50 1.60
CA LEU A 35 6.43 -5.44 2.50
C LEU A 35 7.63 -4.71 3.14
N ASP A 36 8.75 -5.39 3.35
CA ASP A 36 9.97 -4.77 3.89
C ASP A 36 10.60 -3.83 2.85
N ARG A 37 10.70 -4.29 1.60
CA ARG A 37 11.13 -3.44 0.49
C ARG A 37 10.20 -2.25 0.31
N LEU A 38 8.88 -2.49 0.32
CA LEU A 38 7.88 -1.43 0.19
C LEU A 38 8.04 -0.39 1.31
N LYS A 39 8.20 -0.84 2.56
CA LYS A 39 8.40 0.05 3.70
C LYS A 39 9.66 0.91 3.55
N SER A 40 10.75 0.32 3.04
CA SER A 40 12.04 1.01 2.91
C SER A 40 12.06 2.16 1.91
N VAL A 41 11.15 2.15 0.92
CA VAL A 41 11.11 3.18 -0.13
C VAL A 41 10.11 4.31 0.16
N MET A 42 9.18 4.11 1.09
CA MET A 42 8.16 5.09 1.45
C MET A 42 8.68 6.11 2.47
N SER A 43 8.17 7.35 2.40
CA SER A 43 8.44 8.38 3.41
C SER A 43 7.72 8.07 4.73
N GLN A 44 6.50 7.56 4.63
CA GLN A 44 5.71 7.07 5.76
C GLN A 44 5.05 5.74 5.37
N PRO A 45 5.01 4.72 6.24
CA PRO A 45 4.49 3.41 5.90
C PRO A 45 2.96 3.37 6.05
N ILE A 46 2.24 4.18 5.28
CA ILE A 46 0.77 4.25 5.30
C ILE A 46 0.20 3.54 4.08
N VAL A 47 -0.65 2.53 4.30
CA VAL A 47 -1.34 1.81 3.22
C VAL A 47 -2.85 1.92 3.41
N VAL A 48 -3.54 2.38 2.38
CA VAL A 48 -5.00 2.41 2.29
C VAL A 48 -5.45 1.37 1.28
N ASP A 49 -6.07 0.30 1.75
CA ASP A 49 -6.52 -0.81 0.90
C ASP A 49 -8.03 -0.75 0.67
N LEU A 50 -8.42 -0.28 -0.51
CA LEU A 50 -9.83 -0.19 -0.93
C LEU A 50 -10.36 -1.51 -1.49
N ARG A 51 -9.52 -2.55 -1.54
CA ARG A 51 -9.84 -3.88 -2.10
C ARG A 51 -9.65 -5.01 -1.10
N ASN A 52 -9.23 -4.72 0.12
CA ASN A 52 -9.11 -5.67 1.23
C ASN A 52 -8.22 -6.89 0.90
N ILE A 53 -7.19 -6.69 0.07
CA ILE A 53 -6.26 -7.72 -0.39
C ILE A 53 -5.29 -8.18 0.70
N TYR A 54 -4.98 -7.32 1.67
CA TYR A 54 -4.17 -7.66 2.83
C TYR A 54 -5.01 -7.90 4.08
N ARG A 55 -4.47 -8.70 5.00
CA ARG A 55 -5.03 -8.86 6.35
C ARG A 55 -4.52 -7.73 7.26
N PRO A 56 -5.39 -7.05 8.03
CA PRO A 56 -4.97 -5.94 8.88
C PRO A 56 -3.86 -6.30 9.87
N GLU A 57 -3.93 -7.48 10.47
CA GLU A 57 -2.95 -7.99 11.43
C GLU A 57 -1.55 -8.17 10.82
N ASP A 58 -1.47 -8.69 9.60
CA ASP A 58 -0.20 -8.91 8.90
C ASP A 58 0.48 -7.57 8.55
N MET A 59 -0.31 -6.59 8.09
CA MET A 59 0.20 -5.25 7.75
C MET A 59 0.68 -4.49 8.98
N ARG A 60 -0.06 -4.57 10.09
CA ARG A 60 0.36 -3.97 11.37
C ARG A 60 1.62 -4.63 11.91
N ALA A 61 1.71 -5.97 11.84
CA ALA A 61 2.90 -6.70 12.24
C ALA A 61 4.13 -6.32 11.40
N ALA A 62 3.95 -6.02 10.11
CA ALA A 62 4.99 -5.50 9.22
C ALA A 62 5.35 -4.01 9.50
N GLY A 63 4.60 -3.34 10.37
CA GLY A 63 4.85 -1.96 10.81
C GLY A 63 4.20 -0.89 9.94
N PHE A 64 3.13 -1.22 9.22
CA PHE A 64 2.35 -0.25 8.46
C PHE A 64 1.20 0.32 9.29
N THR A 65 0.92 1.61 9.09
CA THR A 65 -0.41 2.16 9.37
C THR A 65 -1.33 1.69 8.25
N TYR A 66 -2.29 0.83 8.56
CA TYR A 66 -3.11 0.16 7.57
C TYR A 66 -4.59 0.45 7.78
N GLU A 67 -5.22 1.01 6.75
CA GLU A 67 -6.66 1.29 6.71
C GLU A 67 -7.32 0.47 5.60
N SER A 68 -8.49 -0.10 5.89
CA SER A 68 -9.18 -0.99 4.97
C SER A 68 -10.70 -0.87 5.07
N VAL A 69 -11.43 -1.14 4.00
CA VAL A 69 -12.85 -0.81 3.90
C VAL A 69 -13.72 -1.84 4.63
N GLY A 70 -14.61 -1.36 5.49
CA GLY A 70 -15.63 -2.19 6.14
C GLY A 70 -15.08 -3.17 7.17
N ARG A 71 -13.85 -2.95 7.64
CA ARG A 71 -13.22 -3.69 8.72
C ARG A 71 -13.01 -2.73 9.88
N SER A 72 -13.44 -3.12 11.07
CA SER A 72 -13.18 -2.31 12.25
C SER A 72 -11.67 -2.14 12.42
N PRO A 73 -11.17 -0.92 12.65
CA PRO A 73 -9.89 -0.77 13.33
C PRO A 73 -10.11 -1.43 14.69
N GLU A 74 -9.54 -2.61 14.91
CA GLU A 74 -9.75 -3.32 16.17
C GLU A 74 -9.31 -2.46 17.37
N ALA A 75 -10.07 -2.63 18.46
CA ALA A 75 -9.92 -1.99 19.76
C ALA A 75 -8.64 -2.37 20.51
#